data_AF-A0A2V6XV30-F1
#
_entry.id   AF-A0A2V6XV30-F1
#
_cell.length_a   1.000
_cell.length_b   1.000
_cell.length_c   1.000
_cell.angle_alpha   90.00
_cell.angle_beta   90.00
_cell.angle_gamma   90.00
#
_symmetry.space_group_name_H-M   'P 1'
#
loop_
_entity.id
_entity.type
_entity.pdbx_description
1 polymer ?
#
loop_
_entity_poly.entity_id
_entity_poly.type
_entity_poly.pdbx_seq_one_letter_code
_entity_poly.pdbx_strand_id
1 'polypeptide(L)'
;METTAHESLPVGAGPLTLHGLSVEGVNQCVHCGLCLAYCPTFSELGTEMDSPRGRIFLIKSLAEGRMSLSDSTVRHLSLCLDCRACETVCPAGVPYGRLIEAAKAEIEHRQPGGPVRRLFRWLNFGLLLGHPRLLALAASGARFYQASGLQRLARRTGLIRLLPGTLPAWDALLPPVPAKSERVPPPSVTPAEGPRRARVALLTGCIQSVIFGAHNHATARVLAKNGCDVVVPGGQGCCGALNAHGGDHARAVAMARTTIETFERARADVVVVNTSGCGAHMKAYGHLLADDRVYAERAGRFAASVRDLAEFLASEPLRGPLSPVPLTCTYHDPCHVVHGQKIKSEPRQLLAQIPGLRIVELNESDWCCGSAGIYNLTQPEMATRLLHRKVGHVLATGAEAVVTANPGCILQIQAGLEAHNATVRVMHLVEILDRAYGGERERSRGEPERSRGEPERSRGER
;
A
#
# COMPACT_ATOMS: atom_id res chain seq x y z
N MET A 1 10.76 4.92 54.85
CA MET A 1 11.32 3.69 54.28
C MET A 1 10.16 2.74 54.09
N GLU A 2 9.35 2.98 53.06
CA GLU A 2 8.18 2.16 52.74
C GLU A 2 8.43 1.57 51.35
N THR A 3 8.89 0.33 51.36
CA THR A 3 9.01 -0.52 50.18
C THR A 3 7.61 -0.89 49.73
N THR A 4 7.10 -0.21 48.71
CA THR A 4 5.92 -0.68 47.98
C THR A 4 6.32 -1.90 47.17
N ALA A 5 5.88 -3.06 47.66
CA ALA A 5 6.04 -4.33 46.97
C ALA A 5 5.36 -4.25 45.60
N HIS A 6 6.14 -4.48 44.55
CA HIS A 6 5.60 -4.81 43.24
C HIS A 6 4.88 -6.15 43.36
N GLU A 7 3.55 -6.09 43.44
CA GLU A 7 2.66 -7.25 43.37
C GLU A 7 2.86 -7.91 42.00
N SER A 8 3.58 -9.03 41.99
CA SER A 8 3.78 -9.85 40.81
C SER A 8 2.47 -10.57 40.50
N LEU A 9 1.78 -10.11 39.45
CA LEU A 9 0.62 -10.80 38.91
C LEU A 9 1.02 -12.26 38.60
N PRO A 10 0.22 -13.26 38.99
CA PRO A 10 0.50 -14.65 38.66
C PRO A 10 0.51 -14.80 37.14
N VAL A 11 1.54 -15.46 36.61
CA VAL A 11 1.66 -15.85 35.20
C VAL A 11 0.56 -16.89 34.90
N GLY A 12 -0.65 -16.40 34.65
CA GLY A 12 -1.85 -17.20 34.45
C GLY A 12 -1.89 -17.85 33.07
N ALA A 13 -2.35 -19.09 33.03
CA ALA A 13 -2.55 -19.96 31.86
C ALA A 13 -3.66 -19.48 30.88
N GLY A 14 -3.86 -18.17 30.74
CA GLY A 14 -4.75 -17.58 29.75
C GLY A 14 -4.10 -17.46 28.37
N PRO A 15 -4.89 -17.26 27.31
CA PRO A 15 -4.35 -16.99 25.98
C PRO A 15 -3.46 -15.74 26.04
N LEU A 16 -2.28 -15.80 25.40
CA LEU A 16 -1.39 -14.64 25.34
C LEU A 16 -2.04 -13.55 24.50
N THR A 17 -2.24 -12.37 25.07
CA THR A 17 -2.83 -11.22 24.36
C THR A 17 -2.04 -9.94 24.55
N LEU A 18 -2.10 -9.06 23.55
CA LEU A 18 -1.68 -7.67 23.62
C LEU A 18 -2.84 -6.80 23.12
N HIS A 19 -3.24 -5.80 23.89
CA HIS A 19 -4.43 -4.97 23.61
C HIS A 19 -5.71 -5.78 23.28
N GLY A 20 -5.92 -6.91 23.96
CA GLY A 20 -7.04 -7.82 23.70
C GLY A 20 -6.93 -8.64 22.41
N LEU A 21 -5.81 -8.55 21.68
CA LEU A 21 -5.54 -9.29 20.46
C LEU A 21 -4.66 -10.49 20.76
N SER A 22 -5.05 -11.67 20.25
CA SER A 22 -4.30 -12.91 20.44
C SER A 22 -2.91 -12.81 19.81
N VAL A 23 -1.88 -13.18 20.59
CA VAL A 23 -0.49 -13.32 20.17
C VAL A 23 0.05 -14.73 20.40
N GLU A 24 -0.81 -15.73 20.58
CA GLU A 24 -0.39 -17.13 20.85
C GLU A 24 0.59 -17.70 19.81
N GLY A 25 0.53 -17.19 18.57
CA GLY A 25 1.47 -17.55 17.50
C GLY A 25 2.94 -17.30 17.85
N VAL A 26 3.28 -16.49 18.87
CA VAL A 26 4.66 -16.35 19.36
C VAL A 26 5.28 -17.69 19.78
N ASN A 27 4.48 -18.63 20.28
CA ASN A 27 4.95 -19.93 20.76
C ASN A 27 5.36 -20.89 19.63
N GLN A 28 5.00 -20.58 18.38
CA GLN A 28 5.42 -21.37 17.21
C GLN A 28 6.88 -21.08 16.81
N CYS A 29 7.45 -19.96 17.26
CA CYS A 29 8.81 -19.58 16.88
C CYS A 29 9.85 -20.45 17.57
N VAL A 30 10.60 -21.23 16.79
CA VAL A 30 11.72 -22.06 17.28
C VAL A 30 13.09 -21.35 17.20
N HIS A 31 13.10 -20.03 16.94
CA HIS A 31 14.31 -19.20 16.88
C HIS A 31 15.40 -19.63 15.88
N CYS A 32 15.06 -20.41 14.85
CA CYS A 32 16.00 -20.98 13.87
C CYS A 32 16.79 -19.96 13.03
N GLY A 33 16.30 -18.72 12.88
CA GLY A 33 17.02 -17.64 12.19
C GLY A 33 16.84 -17.56 10.67
N LEU A 34 16.05 -18.43 10.03
CA LEU A 34 15.79 -18.36 8.57
C LEU A 34 15.21 -17.00 8.13
N CYS A 35 14.41 -16.37 9.00
CA CYS A 35 13.81 -15.07 8.74
C CYS A 35 14.81 -13.90 8.68
N LEU A 36 16.06 -14.07 9.15
CA LEU A 36 17.04 -13.00 9.25
C LEU A 36 17.45 -12.47 7.87
N ALA A 37 17.75 -13.36 6.93
CA ALA A 37 18.18 -13.01 5.57
C ALA A 37 17.08 -12.31 4.75
N TYR A 38 15.82 -12.41 5.19
CA TYR A 38 14.65 -11.86 4.50
C TYR A 38 14.04 -10.66 5.22
N CYS A 39 14.67 -10.18 6.31
CA CYS A 39 14.16 -9.03 7.06
C CYS A 39 14.91 -7.75 6.68
N PRO A 40 14.25 -6.78 6.02
CA PRO A 40 14.93 -5.56 5.59
C PRO A 40 15.52 -4.75 6.74
N THR A 41 14.80 -4.63 7.86
CA THR A 41 15.32 -3.85 9.00
C THR A 41 16.50 -4.52 9.68
N PHE A 42 16.53 -5.86 9.71
CA PHE A 42 17.69 -6.58 10.24
C PHE A 42 18.89 -6.43 9.31
N SER A 43 18.69 -6.54 7.99
CA SER A 43 19.75 -6.35 7.00
C SER A 43 20.40 -4.96 7.09
N GLU A 44 19.62 -3.93 7.40
CA GLU A 44 20.12 -2.54 7.52
C GLU A 44 20.77 -2.25 8.88
N LEU A 45 20.38 -2.94 9.96
CA LEU A 45 20.79 -2.61 11.33
C LEU A 45 21.75 -3.61 11.95
N GLY A 46 21.72 -4.88 11.54
CA GLY A 46 22.47 -5.97 12.18
C GLY A 46 22.02 -6.32 13.61
N THR A 47 21.05 -5.60 14.16
CA THR A 47 20.56 -5.79 15.53
C THR A 47 19.51 -6.89 15.59
N GLU A 48 19.76 -7.93 16.40
CA GLU A 48 18.83 -9.06 16.57
C GLU A 48 17.41 -8.64 16.96
N MET A 49 17.27 -7.62 17.81
CA MET A 49 15.96 -7.09 18.24
C MET A 49 15.17 -6.42 17.10
N ASP A 50 15.84 -6.06 16.00
CA ASP A 50 15.22 -5.55 14.77
C ASP A 50 14.98 -6.64 13.72
N SER A 51 15.12 -7.90 14.11
CA SER A 51 14.75 -9.08 13.33
C SER A 51 13.33 -9.58 13.66
N PRO A 52 12.74 -10.47 12.84
CA PRO A 52 11.44 -11.04 13.14
C PRO A 52 11.47 -11.90 14.41
N ARG A 53 12.49 -12.73 14.61
CA ARG A 53 12.57 -13.59 15.81
C ARG A 53 12.87 -12.79 17.08
N GLY A 54 13.68 -11.73 16.98
CA GLY A 54 13.92 -10.81 18.10
C GLY A 54 12.65 -10.06 18.51
N ARG A 55 11.85 -9.61 17.54
CA ARG A 55 10.54 -8.99 17.82
C ARG A 55 9.52 -9.98 18.36
N ILE A 56 9.50 -11.23 17.88
CA ILE A 56 8.66 -12.27 18.49
C ILE A 56 9.02 -12.46 19.97
N PHE A 57 10.31 -12.46 20.31
CA PHE A 57 10.75 -12.51 21.70
C PHE A 57 10.26 -11.32 22.53
N LEU A 58 10.32 -10.09 21.99
CA LEU A 58 9.76 -8.90 22.65
C LEU A 58 8.25 -9.03 22.88
N ILE A 59 7.51 -9.42 21.84
CA ILE A 59 6.05 -9.57 21.88
C ILE A 59 5.67 -10.61 22.93
N LYS A 60 6.36 -11.76 22.92
CA LYS A 60 6.15 -12.83 23.90
C LYS A 60 6.42 -12.35 25.33
N SER A 61 7.56 -11.69 25.55
CA SER A 61 7.95 -11.19 26.87
C SER A 61 7.00 -10.13 27.41
N LEU A 62 6.45 -9.27 26.53
CA LEU A 62 5.40 -8.31 26.87
C LEU A 62 4.09 -9.02 27.24
N ALA A 63 3.66 -9.99 26.44
CA ALA A 63 2.41 -10.72 26.66
C ALA A 63 2.44 -11.60 27.92
N GLU A 64 3.60 -12.14 28.28
CA GLU A 64 3.81 -12.92 29.51
C GLU A 64 4.05 -12.04 30.75
N GLY A 65 4.07 -10.71 30.61
CA GLY A 65 4.33 -9.78 31.72
C GLY A 65 5.77 -9.82 32.25
N ARG A 66 6.71 -10.44 31.54
CA ARG A 66 8.13 -10.52 31.93
C ARG A 66 8.88 -9.21 31.69
N MET A 67 8.34 -8.32 30.87
CA MET A 67 8.88 -6.99 30.64
C MET A 67 7.77 -5.96 30.48
N SER A 68 8.10 -4.70 30.81
CA SER A 68 7.24 -3.55 30.51
C SER A 68 7.55 -2.96 29.14
N LEU A 69 6.58 -2.21 28.60
CA LEU A 69 6.76 -1.49 27.35
C LEU A 69 7.67 -0.28 27.59
N SER A 70 8.97 -0.42 27.28
CA SER A 70 9.98 0.64 27.35
C SER A 70 10.21 1.32 25.99
N ASP A 71 10.83 2.50 25.99
CA ASP A 71 11.16 3.24 24.76
C ASP A 71 12.00 2.42 23.78
N SER A 72 12.93 1.61 24.28
CA SER A 72 13.72 0.68 23.46
C SER A 72 12.84 -0.39 22.80
N THR A 73 11.91 -0.96 23.55
CA THR A 73 10.97 -1.96 23.04
C THR A 73 10.06 -1.36 21.97
N VAL A 74 9.52 -0.16 22.23
CA VAL A 74 8.72 0.60 21.28
C VAL A 74 9.50 0.87 20.01
N ARG A 75 10.76 1.29 20.10
CA ARG A 75 11.63 1.53 18.95
C ARG A 75 11.79 0.29 18.09
N HIS A 76 12.18 -0.85 18.67
CA HIS A 76 12.41 -2.08 17.91
C HIS A 76 11.15 -2.59 17.20
N LEU A 77 10.01 -2.56 17.89
CA LEU A 77 8.72 -2.96 17.31
C LEU A 77 8.25 -1.96 16.22
N SER A 78 8.41 -0.66 16.46
CA SER A 78 7.98 0.39 15.52
C SER A 78 8.81 0.44 14.24
N LEU A 79 10.05 -0.04 14.27
CA LEU A 79 10.90 -0.17 13.09
C LEU A 79 10.41 -1.24 12.12
N CYS A 80 9.50 -2.14 12.52
CA CYS A 80 9.00 -3.17 11.63
C CYS A 80 8.12 -2.60 10.49
N LEU A 81 8.49 -2.95 9.26
CA LEU A 81 7.82 -2.55 8.02
C LEU A 81 6.47 -3.25 7.78
N ASP A 82 6.16 -4.30 8.55
CA ASP A 82 4.96 -5.13 8.33
C ASP A 82 4.87 -5.76 6.92
N CYS A 83 6.04 -6.03 6.31
CA CYS A 83 6.14 -6.57 4.95
C CYS A 83 5.83 -8.07 4.84
N ARG A 84 5.83 -8.78 5.98
CA ARG A 84 5.53 -10.22 6.10
C ARG A 84 6.44 -11.17 5.32
N ALA A 85 7.60 -10.70 4.83
CA ALA A 85 8.61 -11.54 4.18
C ALA A 85 9.02 -12.73 5.07
N CYS A 86 9.15 -12.48 6.37
CA CYS A 86 9.45 -13.50 7.37
C CYS A 86 8.44 -14.64 7.45
N GLU A 87 7.15 -14.40 7.18
CA GLU A 87 6.14 -15.47 7.17
C GLU A 87 6.31 -16.42 5.99
N THR A 88 6.73 -15.88 4.85
CA THR A 88 6.90 -16.67 3.61
C THR A 88 8.03 -17.70 3.76
N VAL A 89 9.04 -17.38 4.56
CA VAL A 89 10.22 -18.23 4.77
C VAL A 89 10.19 -19.00 6.09
N CYS A 90 9.15 -18.83 6.90
CA CYS A 90 9.06 -19.46 8.22
C CYS A 90 8.56 -20.91 8.10
N PRO A 91 9.38 -21.94 8.39
CA PRO A 91 8.93 -23.32 8.34
C PRO A 91 7.90 -23.66 9.43
N ALA A 92 7.90 -22.89 10.53
CA ALA A 92 6.96 -23.07 11.63
C ALA A 92 5.61 -22.37 11.40
N GLY A 93 5.46 -21.61 10.31
CA GLY A 93 4.20 -20.95 9.97
C GLY A 93 3.79 -19.82 10.92
N VAL A 94 4.75 -19.18 11.61
CA VAL A 94 4.45 -18.10 12.57
C VAL A 94 3.68 -16.97 11.87
N PRO A 95 2.47 -16.59 12.35
CA PRO A 95 1.64 -15.55 11.72
C PRO A 95 2.11 -14.14 12.12
N TYR A 96 3.34 -13.80 11.75
CA TYR A 96 4.07 -12.63 12.23
C TYR A 96 3.32 -11.30 12.08
N GLY A 97 2.62 -11.07 10.96
CA GLY A 97 1.82 -9.88 10.69
C GLY A 97 0.78 -9.61 11.78
N ARG A 98 0.09 -10.66 12.25
CA ARG A 98 -0.88 -10.55 13.36
C ARG A 98 -0.19 -10.16 14.66
N LEU A 99 0.96 -10.75 14.93
CA LEU A 99 1.74 -10.49 16.14
C LEU A 99 2.22 -9.04 16.18
N ILE A 100 2.77 -8.52 15.06
CA ILE A 100 3.27 -7.15 15.01
C ILE A 100 2.15 -6.11 15.01
N GLU A 101 1.00 -6.39 14.38
CA GLU A 101 -0.18 -5.52 14.46
C GLU A 101 -0.70 -5.43 15.90
N ALA A 102 -0.79 -6.56 16.62
CA ALA A 102 -1.16 -6.57 18.04
C ALA A 102 -0.17 -5.79 18.91
N ALA A 103 1.13 -5.95 18.67
CA ALA A 103 2.16 -5.21 19.36
C ALA A 103 2.07 -3.69 19.10
N LYS A 104 1.79 -3.28 17.86
CA LYS A 104 1.58 -1.86 17.51
C LYS A 104 0.32 -1.29 18.14
N ALA A 105 -0.75 -2.10 18.25
CA ALA A 105 -1.96 -1.69 18.96
C ALA A 105 -1.69 -1.46 20.46
N GLU A 106 -0.90 -2.34 21.09
CA GLU A 106 -0.45 -2.15 22.47
C GLU A 106 0.39 -0.88 22.66
N ILE A 107 1.29 -0.60 21.72
CA ILE A 107 2.09 0.63 21.70
C ILE A 107 1.19 1.86 21.62
N GLU A 108 0.25 1.87 20.68
CA GLU A 108 -0.64 3.02 20.51
C GLU A 108 -1.58 3.18 21.72
N HIS A 109 -1.94 2.10 22.40
CA HIS A 109 -2.75 2.16 23.62
C HIS A 109 -1.97 2.70 24.83
N ARG A 110 -0.78 2.14 25.12
CA ARG A 110 -0.01 2.48 26.32
C ARG A 110 0.89 3.70 26.15
N GLN A 111 1.44 3.91 24.95
CA GLN A 111 2.33 5.01 24.62
C GLN A 111 1.95 5.76 23.32
N PRO A 112 0.74 6.37 23.23
CA PRO A 112 0.30 7.14 22.06
C PRO A 112 1.10 8.44 21.80
N GLY A 113 2.16 8.71 22.56
CA GLY A 113 2.97 9.93 22.46
C GLY A 113 2.24 11.20 22.92
N GLY A 114 2.81 12.36 22.58
CA GLY A 114 2.31 13.67 22.99
C GLY A 114 1.01 14.13 22.30
N PRO A 115 0.34 15.17 22.83
CA PRO A 115 -0.98 15.63 22.35
C PRO A 115 -0.98 16.05 20.87
N VAL A 116 0.11 16.66 20.39
CA VAL A 116 0.26 17.06 18.98
C VAL A 116 0.24 15.86 18.04
N ARG A 117 0.99 14.79 18.37
CA ARG A 117 1.00 13.53 17.59
C ARG A 117 -0.40 12.91 17.56
N ARG A 118 -1.08 12.86 18.71
CA ARG A 118 -2.44 12.28 18.82
C ARG A 118 -3.45 13.05 17.99
N LEU A 119 -3.43 14.38 18.07
CA LEU A 119 -4.29 15.25 17.25
C LEU A 119 -3.99 15.06 15.76
N PHE A 120 -2.71 15.08 15.38
CA PHE A 120 -2.31 14.87 13.99
C PHE A 120 -2.77 13.51 13.45
N ARG A 121 -2.59 12.43 14.20
CA ARG A 121 -3.05 11.09 13.82
C ARG A 121 -4.57 11.02 13.72
N TRP A 122 -5.28 11.57 14.70
CA TRP A 122 -6.75 11.63 14.69
C TRP A 122 -7.27 12.40 13.47
N LEU A 123 -6.66 13.54 13.14
CA LEU A 123 -7.02 14.33 11.96
C LEU A 123 -6.76 13.57 10.66
N ASN A 124 -5.59 12.97 10.49
CA ASN A 124 -5.20 12.33 9.23
C ASN A 124 -5.78 10.93 9.07
N PHE A 125 -5.50 10.02 10.00
CA PHE A 125 -5.87 8.60 9.90
C PHE A 125 -7.26 8.32 10.46
N GLY A 126 -7.80 9.23 11.26
CA GLY A 126 -9.13 9.12 11.81
C GLY A 126 -10.20 9.83 10.99
N LEU A 127 -10.08 11.14 10.87
CA LEU A 127 -11.07 12.00 10.25
C LEU A 127 -10.89 12.03 8.73
N LEU A 128 -9.71 12.39 8.24
CA LEU A 128 -9.45 12.63 6.82
C LEU A 128 -9.59 11.35 5.98
N LEU A 129 -8.88 10.27 6.34
CA LEU A 129 -9.00 8.99 5.63
C LEU A 129 -10.36 8.32 5.82
N GLY A 130 -11.02 8.55 6.95
CA GLY A 130 -12.34 7.98 7.25
C GLY A 130 -13.49 8.62 6.46
N HIS A 131 -13.29 9.83 5.91
CA HIS A 131 -14.36 10.60 5.26
C HIS A 131 -13.95 11.01 3.84
N PRO A 132 -14.44 10.28 2.80
CA PRO A 132 -14.09 10.54 1.40
C PRO A 132 -14.33 11.98 0.94
N ARG A 133 -15.38 12.64 1.45
CA ARG A 133 -15.68 14.05 1.14
C ARG A 133 -14.62 15.01 1.68
N LEU A 134 -14.14 14.77 2.91
CA LEU A 134 -13.07 15.57 3.51
C LEU A 134 -11.74 15.33 2.78
N LEU A 135 -11.44 14.08 2.42
CA LEU A 135 -10.26 13.75 1.64
C LEU A 135 -10.27 14.42 0.26
N ALA A 136 -11.41 14.41 -0.43
CA ALA A 136 -11.57 15.10 -1.71
C ALA A 136 -11.43 16.63 -1.60
N LEU A 137 -11.88 17.22 -0.48
CA LEU A 137 -11.70 18.65 -0.19
C LEU A 137 -10.23 18.97 0.08
N ALA A 138 -9.55 18.18 0.92
CA ALA A 138 -8.12 18.33 1.21
C ALA A 138 -7.28 18.19 -0.06
N ALA A 139 -7.57 17.21 -0.93
CA ALA A 139 -6.93 17.09 -2.23
C ALA A 139 -7.16 18.32 -3.12
N SER A 140 -8.36 18.91 -3.09
CA SER A 140 -8.64 20.14 -3.84
C SER A 140 -7.84 21.34 -3.30
N GLY A 141 -7.70 21.45 -1.97
CA GLY A 141 -6.85 22.45 -1.33
C GLY A 141 -5.37 22.26 -1.66
N ALA A 142 -4.87 21.02 -1.62
CA ALA A 142 -3.51 20.68 -2.02
C ALA A 142 -3.25 21.02 -3.50
N ARG A 143 -4.22 20.73 -4.40
CA ARG A 143 -4.13 21.12 -5.81
C ARG A 143 -4.02 22.63 -5.99
N PHE A 144 -4.80 23.40 -5.23
CA PHE A 144 -4.75 24.86 -5.25
C PHE A 144 -3.39 25.38 -4.76
N TYR A 145 -2.86 24.81 -3.68
CA TYR A 145 -1.51 25.10 -3.17
C TYR A 145 -0.41 24.82 -4.20
N GLN A 146 -0.55 23.74 -4.97
CA GLN A 146 0.37 23.41 -6.07
C GLN A 146 0.19 24.35 -7.27
N ALA A 147 -1.07 24.65 -7.64
CA ALA A 147 -1.41 25.50 -8.78
C ALA A 147 -0.93 26.94 -8.60
N SER A 148 -1.05 27.48 -7.38
CA SER A 148 -0.64 28.85 -7.05
C SER A 148 0.88 29.05 -7.09
N GLY A 149 1.66 27.97 -7.19
CA GLY A 149 3.12 28.02 -7.15
C GLY A 149 3.70 28.20 -5.74
N LEU A 150 2.86 28.28 -4.70
CA LEU A 150 3.30 28.38 -3.31
C LEU A 150 4.19 27.20 -2.90
N GLN A 151 3.88 25.99 -3.36
CA GLN A 151 4.75 24.83 -3.14
C GLN A 151 6.13 25.01 -3.75
N ARG A 152 6.20 25.49 -5.00
CA ARG A 152 7.46 25.73 -5.69
C ARG A 152 8.28 26.81 -4.98
N LEU A 153 7.62 27.87 -4.52
CA LEU A 153 8.26 28.93 -3.75
C LEU A 153 8.82 28.37 -2.43
N ALA A 154 7.99 27.67 -1.65
CA ALA A 154 8.36 27.11 -0.35
C ALA A 154 9.50 26.07 -0.43
N ARG A 155 9.52 25.27 -1.51
CA ARG A 155 10.62 24.33 -1.81
C ARG A 155 11.90 25.06 -2.23
N ARG A 156 11.80 26.09 -3.07
CA ARG A 156 12.95 26.89 -3.56
C ARG A 156 13.61 27.71 -2.46
N THR A 157 12.83 28.32 -1.58
CA THR A 157 13.35 29.14 -0.48
C THR A 157 13.95 28.31 0.65
N GLY A 158 13.79 26.98 0.62
CA GLY A 158 14.24 26.09 1.68
C GLY A 158 13.45 26.20 2.99
N LEU A 159 12.39 27.04 3.05
CA LEU A 159 11.57 27.22 4.26
C LEU A 159 10.97 25.90 4.75
N ILE A 160 10.64 24.99 3.83
CA ILE A 160 10.09 23.67 4.17
C ILE A 160 11.09 22.85 5.00
N ARG A 161 12.40 22.99 4.78
CA ARG A 161 13.44 22.26 5.53
C ARG A 161 13.57 22.73 6.98
N LEU A 162 13.07 23.93 7.28
CA LEU A 162 13.05 24.49 8.63
C LEU A 162 11.81 24.07 9.43
N LEU A 163 10.85 23.39 8.80
CA LEU A 163 9.64 22.92 9.48
C LEU A 163 9.99 21.79 10.47
N PRO A 164 9.36 21.79 11.66
CA PRO A 164 9.67 20.81 12.69
C PRO A 164 9.21 19.39 12.31
N GLY A 165 9.94 18.40 12.82
CA GLY A 165 9.57 16.99 12.76
C GLY A 165 9.53 16.45 11.33
N THR A 166 8.45 15.74 11.00
CA THR A 166 8.34 14.98 9.75
C THR A 166 7.76 15.79 8.60
N LEU A 167 7.36 17.05 8.81
CA LEU A 167 6.73 17.90 7.80
C LEU A 167 7.52 18.02 6.48
N PRO A 168 8.87 18.12 6.48
CA PRO A 168 9.63 18.08 5.24
C PRO A 168 9.43 16.78 4.45
N ALA A 169 9.33 15.64 5.14
CA ALA A 169 9.07 14.34 4.50
C ALA A 169 7.65 14.27 3.92
N TRP A 170 6.65 14.87 4.59
CA TRP A 170 5.29 14.96 4.07
C TRP A 170 5.22 15.79 2.79
N ASP A 171 5.88 16.96 2.73
CA ASP A 171 5.92 17.74 1.50
C ASP A 171 6.66 16.99 0.39
N ALA A 172 7.81 16.36 0.69
CA ALA A 172 8.56 15.59 -0.30
C ALA A 172 7.74 14.44 -0.92
N LEU A 173 6.87 13.81 -0.12
CA LEU A 173 6.00 12.72 -0.55
C LEU A 173 4.64 13.17 -1.10
N LEU A 174 4.35 14.48 -1.13
CA LEU A 174 3.11 15.00 -1.71
C LEU A 174 3.23 15.00 -3.25
N PRO A 175 2.56 14.08 -3.96
CA PRO A 175 2.62 14.03 -5.41
C PRO A 175 1.88 15.19 -6.04
N PRO A 176 2.12 15.47 -7.34
CA PRO A 176 1.21 16.28 -8.13
C PRO A 176 -0.22 15.76 -8.00
N VAL A 177 -1.11 16.60 -7.46
CA VAL A 177 -2.52 16.23 -7.31
C VAL A 177 -3.20 16.38 -8.66
N PRO A 178 -3.96 15.39 -9.14
CA PRO A 178 -4.62 15.47 -10.44
C PRO A 178 -5.77 16.49 -10.45
N ALA A 179 -6.21 16.89 -11.65
CA ALA A 179 -7.33 17.82 -11.80
C ALA A 179 -8.63 17.23 -11.23
N LYS A 180 -9.63 18.08 -10.94
CA LYS A 180 -10.92 17.61 -10.39
C LYS A 180 -11.60 16.58 -11.30
N SER A 181 -11.51 16.75 -12.61
CA SER A 181 -12.05 15.82 -13.63
C SER A 181 -11.46 14.41 -13.52
N GLU A 182 -10.19 14.31 -13.18
CA GLU A 182 -9.46 13.02 -13.05
C GLU A 182 -9.64 12.36 -11.68
N ARG A 183 -10.21 13.08 -10.71
CA ARG A 183 -10.53 12.59 -9.35
C ARG A 183 -11.96 12.08 -9.23
N VAL A 184 -12.74 12.16 -10.31
CA VAL A 184 -14.09 11.59 -10.35
C VAL A 184 -13.97 10.06 -10.41
N PRO A 185 -14.76 9.31 -9.62
CA PRO A 185 -14.76 7.85 -9.72
C PRO A 185 -15.19 7.39 -11.13
N PRO A 186 -14.85 6.15 -11.52
CA PRO A 186 -15.41 5.56 -12.74
C PRO A 186 -16.94 5.50 -12.67
N PRO A 187 -17.63 5.31 -13.82
CA PRO A 187 -19.07 5.08 -13.85
C PRO A 187 -19.51 4.01 -12.84
N SER A 188 -20.69 4.17 -12.26
CA SER A 188 -21.23 3.23 -11.26
C SER A 188 -21.34 1.80 -11.80
N VAL A 189 -21.57 1.67 -13.11
CA VAL A 189 -21.51 0.42 -13.85
C VAL A 189 -20.75 0.65 -15.16
N THR A 190 -19.75 -0.18 -15.43
CA THR A 190 -19.10 -0.30 -16.74
C THR A 190 -19.42 -1.70 -17.27
N PRO A 191 -20.22 -1.82 -18.37
CA PRO A 191 -20.68 -3.11 -18.85
C PRO A 191 -19.53 -3.95 -19.44
N ALA A 192 -19.68 -5.27 -19.36
CA ALA A 192 -18.78 -6.21 -20.01
C ALA A 192 -18.73 -5.99 -21.53
N GLU A 193 -17.54 -6.12 -22.12
CA GLU A 193 -17.37 -6.22 -23.56
C GLU A 193 -17.19 -7.69 -23.97
N GLY A 194 -18.00 -8.14 -24.92
CA GLY A 194 -18.03 -9.55 -25.35
C GLY A 194 -18.76 -10.47 -24.36
N PRO A 195 -18.47 -11.79 -24.37
CA PRO A 195 -19.13 -12.75 -23.50
C PRO A 195 -18.92 -12.42 -22.02
N ARG A 196 -19.99 -12.41 -21.23
CA ARG A 196 -19.90 -12.12 -19.80
C ARG A 196 -19.10 -13.21 -19.07
N ARG A 197 -18.07 -12.79 -18.34
CA ARG A 197 -17.19 -13.59 -17.48
C ARG A 197 -17.66 -13.58 -16.03
N ALA A 198 -17.86 -12.39 -15.47
CA ALA A 198 -18.22 -12.20 -14.07
C ALA A 198 -18.82 -10.81 -13.84
N ARG A 199 -19.52 -10.62 -12.73
CA ARG A 199 -19.82 -9.29 -12.19
C ARG A 199 -18.84 -8.98 -11.06
N VAL A 200 -18.08 -7.90 -11.20
CA VAL A 200 -17.00 -7.55 -10.27
C VAL A 200 -17.27 -6.23 -9.58
N ALA A 201 -17.10 -6.16 -8.27
CA ALA A 201 -17.15 -4.91 -7.52
C ALA A 201 -15.73 -4.36 -7.35
N LEU A 202 -15.47 -3.15 -7.87
CA LEU A 202 -14.14 -2.53 -7.82
C LEU A 202 -13.97 -1.65 -6.58
N LEU A 203 -12.92 -1.93 -5.81
CA LEU A 203 -12.41 -1.01 -4.80
C LEU A 203 -11.68 0.17 -5.45
N THR A 204 -12.13 1.38 -5.14
CA THR A 204 -11.50 2.62 -5.61
C THR A 204 -10.40 3.14 -4.67
N GLY A 205 -10.45 2.74 -3.40
CA GLY A 205 -9.47 3.09 -2.38
C GLY A 205 -9.53 4.55 -1.92
N CYS A 206 -9.08 4.83 -0.68
CA CYS A 206 -9.10 6.17 -0.12
C CYS A 206 -8.10 7.11 -0.84
N ILE A 207 -6.79 6.85 -0.71
CA ILE A 207 -5.75 7.65 -1.38
C ILE A 207 -5.78 7.46 -2.89
N GLN A 208 -6.04 6.23 -3.35
CA GLN A 208 -6.06 5.92 -4.78
C GLN A 208 -7.16 6.70 -5.53
N SER A 209 -8.35 6.89 -4.95
CA SER A 209 -9.40 7.69 -5.61
C SER A 209 -9.04 9.16 -5.81
N VAL A 210 -8.21 9.74 -4.93
CA VAL A 210 -7.89 11.18 -4.98
C VAL A 210 -6.56 11.52 -5.65
N ILE A 211 -5.58 10.60 -5.63
CA ILE A 211 -4.27 10.79 -6.27
C ILE A 211 -4.15 10.01 -7.58
N PHE A 212 -4.74 8.81 -7.64
CA PHE A 212 -4.53 7.85 -8.71
C PHE A 212 -5.86 7.41 -9.34
N GLY A 213 -6.84 8.32 -9.44
CA GLY A 213 -8.18 8.04 -9.97
C GLY A 213 -8.13 7.41 -11.37
N ALA A 214 -7.17 7.82 -12.19
CA ALA A 214 -6.90 7.25 -13.50
C ALA A 214 -6.62 5.73 -13.48
N HIS A 215 -6.01 5.19 -12.41
CA HIS A 215 -5.80 3.75 -12.26
C HIS A 215 -7.13 3.01 -12.08
N ASN A 216 -8.09 3.60 -11.37
CA ASN A 216 -9.42 2.99 -11.19
C ASN A 216 -10.22 2.99 -12.50
N HIS A 217 -10.14 4.07 -13.28
CA HIS A 217 -10.75 4.13 -14.62
C HIS A 217 -10.12 3.09 -15.56
N ALA A 218 -8.79 3.01 -15.58
CA ALA A 218 -8.07 1.98 -16.34
C ALA A 218 -8.45 0.56 -15.88
N THR A 219 -8.60 0.34 -14.57
CA THR A 219 -9.03 -0.96 -14.03
C THR A 219 -10.43 -1.34 -14.51
N ALA A 220 -11.39 -0.40 -14.46
CA ALA A 220 -12.74 -0.64 -14.96
C ALA A 220 -12.74 -0.97 -16.47
N ARG A 221 -11.98 -0.24 -17.29
CA ARG A 221 -11.85 -0.55 -18.72
C ARG A 221 -11.21 -1.91 -18.98
N VAL A 222 -10.09 -2.21 -18.33
CA VAL A 222 -9.38 -3.49 -18.50
C VAL A 222 -10.28 -4.67 -18.09
N LEU A 223 -11.01 -4.56 -16.97
CA LEU A 223 -11.95 -5.59 -16.55
C LEU A 223 -13.12 -5.74 -17.54
N ALA A 224 -13.69 -4.63 -18.03
CA ALA A 224 -14.75 -4.64 -19.04
C ALA A 224 -14.30 -5.32 -20.34
N LYS A 225 -13.10 -4.99 -20.85
CA LYS A 225 -12.47 -5.67 -22.01
C LYS A 225 -12.26 -7.17 -21.80
N ASN A 226 -12.18 -7.60 -20.55
CA ASN A 226 -12.06 -9.00 -20.15
C ASN A 226 -13.42 -9.63 -19.77
N GLY A 227 -14.52 -9.07 -20.26
CA GLY A 227 -15.87 -9.61 -20.13
C GLY A 227 -16.50 -9.39 -18.76
N CYS A 228 -16.01 -8.46 -17.94
CA CYS A 228 -16.57 -8.24 -16.61
C CYS A 228 -17.56 -7.08 -16.57
N ASP A 229 -18.73 -7.29 -15.97
CA ASP A 229 -19.61 -6.19 -15.57
C ASP A 229 -19.03 -5.55 -14.31
N VAL A 230 -18.40 -4.39 -14.46
CA VAL A 230 -17.73 -3.70 -13.36
C VAL A 230 -18.71 -2.79 -12.65
N VAL A 231 -18.97 -3.09 -11.38
CA VAL A 231 -19.74 -2.24 -10.48
C VAL A 231 -18.77 -1.45 -9.61
N VAL A 232 -18.97 -0.15 -9.51
CA VAL A 232 -18.26 0.72 -8.56
C VAL A 232 -19.26 1.15 -7.49
N PRO A 233 -19.30 0.49 -6.32
CA PRO A 233 -20.27 0.83 -5.27
C PRO A 233 -20.08 2.27 -4.80
N GLY A 234 -21.18 3.00 -4.65
CA GLY A 234 -21.16 4.34 -4.05
C GLY A 234 -20.94 4.27 -2.53
N GLY A 235 -20.36 5.34 -1.95
CA GLY A 235 -20.18 5.44 -0.50
C GLY A 235 -19.05 4.60 0.08
N GLN A 236 -18.10 4.15 -0.75
CA GLN A 236 -16.87 3.49 -0.30
C GLN A 236 -16.07 4.38 0.67
N GLY A 237 -15.52 3.77 1.71
CA GLY A 237 -14.57 4.39 2.63
C GLY A 237 -13.15 3.85 2.47
N CYS A 238 -12.29 4.12 3.45
CA CYS A 238 -11.00 3.45 3.58
C CYS A 238 -11.20 1.97 3.95
N CYS A 239 -10.30 1.09 3.49
CA CYS A 239 -10.28 -0.32 3.89
C CYS A 239 -9.76 -0.54 5.32
N GLY A 240 -9.14 0.46 5.96
CA GLY A 240 -8.59 0.30 7.31
C GLY A 240 -7.15 -0.22 7.39
N ALA A 241 -6.51 -0.58 6.26
CA ALA A 241 -5.14 -1.12 6.26
C ALA A 241 -4.13 -0.18 6.95
N LEU A 242 -4.17 1.13 6.65
CA LEU A 242 -3.28 2.11 7.28
C LEU A 242 -3.52 2.25 8.79
N ASN A 243 -4.76 2.08 9.25
CA ASN A 243 -5.10 2.12 10.66
C ASN A 243 -4.58 0.86 11.38
N ALA A 244 -4.78 -0.33 10.80
CA ALA A 244 -4.28 -1.59 11.35
C ALA A 244 -2.75 -1.59 11.48
N HIS A 245 -2.02 -1.30 10.38
CA HIS A 245 -0.55 -1.24 10.39
C HIS A 245 0.01 -0.11 11.26
N GLY A 246 -0.82 0.89 11.58
CA GLY A 246 -0.51 2.01 12.46
C GLY A 246 -0.90 1.80 13.92
N GLY A 247 -1.47 0.65 14.29
CA GLY A 247 -1.89 0.33 15.66
C GLY A 247 -3.28 0.83 16.07
N ASP A 248 -4.04 1.48 15.17
CA ASP A 248 -5.43 1.90 15.44
C ASP A 248 -6.40 0.78 15.04
N HIS A 249 -6.36 -0.30 15.83
CA HIS A 249 -7.11 -1.52 15.54
C HIS A 249 -8.63 -1.30 15.56
N ALA A 250 -9.14 -0.55 16.55
CA ALA A 250 -10.56 -0.28 16.69
C ALA A 250 -11.15 0.42 15.46
N ARG A 251 -10.44 1.40 14.89
CA ARG A 251 -10.88 2.03 13.63
C ARG A 251 -10.77 1.10 12.43
N ALA A 252 -9.72 0.28 12.35
CA ALA A 252 -9.60 -0.70 11.27
C ALA A 252 -10.81 -1.65 11.26
N VAL A 253 -11.22 -2.15 12.42
CA VAL A 253 -12.44 -2.96 12.60
C VAL A 253 -13.70 -2.21 12.13
N ALA A 254 -13.88 -0.95 12.55
CA ALA A 254 -15.03 -0.15 12.12
C ALA A 254 -15.06 0.08 10.60
N MET A 255 -13.90 0.36 9.99
CA MET A 255 -13.77 0.53 8.54
C MET A 255 -14.04 -0.77 7.77
N ALA A 256 -13.61 -1.91 8.31
CA ALA A 256 -13.86 -3.22 7.72
C ALA A 256 -15.35 -3.55 7.68
N ARG A 257 -16.09 -3.29 8.77
CA ARG A 257 -17.56 -3.46 8.81
C ARG A 257 -18.27 -2.64 7.73
N THR A 258 -17.96 -1.34 7.64
CA THR A 258 -18.52 -0.44 6.60
C THR A 258 -18.16 -0.91 5.18
N THR A 259 -16.95 -1.43 4.99
CA THR A 259 -16.51 -1.97 3.70
C THR A 259 -17.34 -3.20 3.33
N ILE A 260 -17.51 -4.16 4.24
CA ILE A 260 -18.33 -5.36 4.02
C ILE A 260 -19.76 -4.96 3.64
N GLU A 261 -20.41 -4.10 4.42
CA GLU A 261 -21.77 -3.61 4.14
C GLU A 261 -21.90 -2.91 2.77
N THR A 262 -20.86 -2.19 2.35
CA THR A 262 -20.87 -1.46 1.06
C THR A 262 -20.77 -2.42 -0.12
N PHE A 263 -19.93 -3.43 -0.03
CA PHE A 263 -19.69 -4.36 -1.12
C PHE A 263 -20.71 -5.50 -1.18
N GLU A 264 -21.29 -5.93 -0.06
CA GLU A 264 -22.41 -6.86 -0.06
C GLU A 264 -23.62 -6.29 -0.82
N ARG A 265 -23.88 -4.97 -0.68
CA ARG A 265 -24.93 -4.27 -1.43
C ARG A 265 -24.71 -4.27 -2.94
N ALA A 266 -23.47 -4.44 -3.40
CA ALA A 266 -23.14 -4.48 -4.83
C ALA A 266 -23.64 -5.75 -5.51
N ARG A 267 -23.86 -6.84 -4.75
CA ARG A 267 -24.24 -8.18 -5.26
C ARG A 267 -23.35 -8.61 -6.44
N ALA A 268 -22.04 -8.45 -6.27
CA ALA A 268 -21.02 -8.88 -7.21
C ALA A 268 -20.49 -10.26 -6.83
N ASP A 269 -19.97 -10.99 -7.82
CA ASP A 269 -19.42 -12.34 -7.63
C ASP A 269 -18.05 -12.27 -6.94
N VAL A 270 -17.28 -11.22 -7.26
CA VAL A 270 -15.90 -11.01 -6.79
C VAL A 270 -15.68 -9.53 -6.46
N VAL A 271 -14.91 -9.25 -5.42
CA VAL A 271 -14.40 -7.92 -5.12
C VAL A 271 -12.98 -7.80 -5.65
N VAL A 272 -12.77 -6.94 -6.65
CA VAL A 272 -11.44 -6.72 -7.25
C VAL A 272 -10.76 -5.53 -6.59
N VAL A 273 -9.50 -5.74 -6.21
CA VAL A 273 -8.64 -4.74 -5.60
C VAL A 273 -7.38 -4.57 -6.42
N ASN A 274 -7.05 -3.33 -6.79
CA ASN A 274 -5.84 -2.99 -7.56
C ASN A 274 -4.78 -2.29 -6.69
N THR A 275 -4.87 -2.42 -5.37
CA THR A 275 -3.93 -1.86 -4.40
C THR A 275 -3.48 -2.95 -3.44
N SER A 276 -2.20 -3.28 -3.47
CA SER A 276 -1.64 -4.40 -2.70
C SER A 276 -1.98 -4.40 -1.19
N GLY A 277 -1.86 -3.27 -0.51
CA GLY A 277 -2.11 -3.16 0.93
C GLY A 277 -3.58 -3.31 1.29
N CYS A 278 -4.47 -2.74 0.47
CA CYS A 278 -5.91 -2.94 0.62
C CYS A 278 -6.28 -4.41 0.40
N GLY A 279 -5.73 -5.05 -0.64
CA GLY A 279 -6.01 -6.45 -0.96
C GLY A 279 -5.58 -7.40 0.18
N ALA A 280 -4.36 -7.24 0.69
CA ALA A 280 -3.85 -8.03 1.80
C ALA A 280 -4.69 -7.86 3.08
N HIS A 281 -5.07 -6.62 3.41
CA HIS A 281 -5.86 -6.34 4.59
C HIS A 281 -7.30 -6.83 4.47
N MET A 282 -7.95 -6.63 3.31
CA MET A 282 -9.33 -7.09 3.06
C MET A 282 -9.44 -8.62 3.04
N LYS A 283 -8.43 -9.34 2.49
CA LYS A 283 -8.33 -10.81 2.60
C LYS A 283 -8.12 -11.28 4.05
N ALA A 284 -7.64 -10.41 4.94
CA ALA A 284 -7.48 -10.72 6.36
C ALA A 284 -8.70 -10.38 7.22
N TYR A 285 -9.79 -9.82 6.65
CA TYR A 285 -10.99 -9.43 7.41
C TYR A 285 -11.61 -10.58 8.20
N GLY A 286 -11.60 -11.81 7.67
CA GLY A 286 -12.10 -12.98 8.40
C GLY A 286 -11.36 -13.23 9.71
N HIS A 287 -10.07 -12.88 9.78
CA HIS A 287 -9.33 -12.91 11.05
C HIS A 287 -9.57 -11.66 11.89
N LEU A 288 -9.54 -10.47 11.27
CA LEU A 288 -9.76 -9.19 11.93
C LEU A 288 -11.10 -9.14 12.71
N LEU A 289 -12.12 -9.82 12.19
CA LEU A 289 -13.48 -9.84 12.72
C LEU A 289 -13.86 -11.22 13.27
N ALA A 290 -12.88 -12.10 13.57
CA ALA A 290 -13.14 -13.47 14.02
C ALA A 290 -13.96 -13.52 15.33
N ASP A 291 -13.71 -12.58 16.24
CA ASP A 291 -14.40 -12.49 17.54
C ASP A 291 -15.70 -11.65 17.47
N ASP A 292 -16.03 -11.10 16.31
CA ASP A 292 -17.26 -10.32 16.10
C ASP A 292 -18.42 -11.25 15.75
N ARG A 293 -19.32 -11.51 16.70
CA ARG A 293 -20.47 -12.42 16.53
C ARG A 293 -21.39 -12.06 15.34
N VAL A 294 -21.46 -10.79 14.95
CA VAL A 294 -22.32 -10.32 13.84
C VAL A 294 -21.56 -10.41 12.51
N TYR A 295 -20.25 -10.18 12.53
CA TYR A 295 -19.45 -10.05 11.33
C TYR A 295 -18.57 -11.25 10.99
N ALA A 296 -18.27 -12.17 11.90
CA ALA A 296 -17.29 -13.24 11.67
C ALA A 296 -17.56 -14.04 10.38
N GLU A 297 -18.80 -14.54 10.20
CA GLU A 297 -19.18 -15.27 8.99
C GLU A 297 -19.18 -14.37 7.74
N ARG A 298 -19.73 -13.15 7.87
CA ARG A 298 -19.79 -12.17 6.77
C ARG A 298 -18.39 -11.78 6.30
N ALA A 299 -17.47 -11.55 7.23
CA ALA A 299 -16.08 -11.22 6.98
C ALA A 299 -15.32 -12.39 6.36
N GLY A 300 -15.59 -13.62 6.78
CA GLY A 300 -15.04 -14.82 6.14
C GLY A 300 -15.47 -14.94 4.68
N ARG A 301 -16.78 -14.83 4.40
CA ARG A 301 -17.31 -14.86 3.02
C ARG A 301 -16.80 -13.71 2.17
N PHE A 302 -16.74 -12.50 2.75
CA PHE A 302 -16.21 -11.32 2.08
C PHE A 302 -14.72 -11.49 1.74
N ALA A 303 -13.89 -11.88 2.71
CA ALA A 303 -12.47 -12.09 2.48
C ALA A 303 -12.22 -13.14 1.38
N ALA A 304 -13.04 -14.21 1.35
CA ALA A 304 -12.96 -15.25 0.33
C ALA A 304 -13.37 -14.77 -1.08
N SER A 305 -14.13 -13.67 -1.21
CA SER A 305 -14.50 -13.08 -2.51
C SER A 305 -13.53 -11.99 -2.99
N VAL A 306 -12.60 -11.54 -2.15
CA VAL A 306 -11.60 -10.54 -2.52
C VAL A 306 -10.52 -11.16 -3.39
N ARG A 307 -10.23 -10.54 -4.54
CA ARG A 307 -9.13 -10.90 -5.43
C ARG A 307 -8.28 -9.68 -5.76
N ASP A 308 -6.98 -9.89 -5.85
CA ASP A 308 -6.11 -8.90 -6.46
C ASP A 308 -6.41 -8.81 -7.96
N LEU A 309 -6.24 -7.64 -8.56
CA LEU A 309 -6.44 -7.46 -10.00
C LEU A 309 -5.60 -8.43 -10.82
N ALA A 310 -4.33 -8.64 -10.46
CA ALA A 310 -3.44 -9.53 -11.20
C ALA A 310 -3.86 -10.99 -11.06
N GLU A 311 -4.18 -11.43 -9.84
CA GLU A 311 -4.70 -12.77 -9.54
C GLU A 311 -5.99 -13.07 -10.30
N PHE A 312 -6.94 -12.13 -10.30
CA PHE A 312 -8.21 -12.29 -10.99
C PHE A 312 -8.04 -12.36 -12.51
N LEU A 313 -7.27 -11.45 -13.09
CA LEU A 313 -7.07 -11.43 -14.53
C LEU A 313 -6.25 -12.63 -15.02
N ALA A 314 -5.27 -13.10 -14.25
CA ALA A 314 -4.41 -14.22 -14.64
C ALA A 314 -5.10 -15.59 -14.59
N SER A 315 -6.31 -15.69 -14.01
CA SER A 315 -7.04 -16.97 -13.96
C SER A 315 -7.52 -17.46 -15.34
N GLU A 316 -7.54 -16.59 -16.35
CA GLU A 316 -7.83 -16.88 -17.75
C GLU A 316 -6.88 -16.04 -18.63
N PRO A 317 -6.58 -16.46 -19.87
CA PRO A 317 -5.89 -15.59 -20.82
C PRO A 317 -6.65 -14.26 -21.03
N LEU A 318 -5.90 -13.17 -21.21
CA LEU A 318 -6.48 -11.87 -21.52
C LEU A 318 -7.30 -11.96 -22.81
N ARG A 319 -8.50 -11.38 -22.81
CA ARG A 319 -9.44 -11.44 -23.94
C ARG A 319 -9.15 -10.36 -24.97
N GLY A 320 -9.42 -10.67 -26.23
CA GLY A 320 -9.31 -9.74 -27.36
C GLY A 320 -7.87 -9.52 -27.84
N PRO A 321 -7.68 -8.84 -28.98
CA PRO A 321 -6.35 -8.52 -29.48
C PRO A 321 -5.67 -7.47 -28.60
N LEU A 322 -4.46 -7.77 -28.14
CA LEU A 322 -3.61 -6.82 -27.42
C LEU A 322 -2.77 -6.02 -28.41
N SER A 323 -2.77 -4.70 -28.26
CA SER A 323 -1.92 -3.78 -28.99
C SER A 323 -0.47 -3.86 -28.48
N PRO A 324 0.54 -3.73 -29.35
CA PRO A 324 1.92 -3.70 -28.91
C PRO A 324 2.21 -2.51 -27.97
N VAL A 325 2.97 -2.77 -26.91
CA VAL A 325 3.48 -1.76 -25.97
C VAL A 325 5.01 -1.79 -26.04
N PRO A 326 5.66 -1.03 -26.95
CA PRO A 326 7.12 -1.05 -27.13
C PRO A 326 7.81 -0.37 -25.95
N LEU A 327 8.07 -1.15 -24.90
CA LEU A 327 8.61 -0.67 -23.63
C LEU A 327 9.46 -1.75 -22.99
N THR A 328 10.66 -1.39 -22.53
CA THR A 328 11.38 -2.22 -21.56
C THR A 328 11.03 -1.79 -20.15
N CYS A 329 10.43 -2.69 -19.37
CA CYS A 329 10.14 -2.44 -17.96
C CYS A 329 10.78 -3.46 -17.03
N THR A 330 10.91 -3.10 -15.76
CA THR A 330 11.15 -4.02 -14.66
C THR A 330 9.94 -4.04 -13.73
N TYR A 331 9.79 -5.09 -12.92
CA TYR A 331 8.64 -5.24 -12.03
C TYR A 331 9.09 -5.19 -10.56
N HIS A 332 8.57 -4.21 -9.81
CA HIS A 332 8.68 -4.20 -8.36
C HIS A 332 7.45 -4.89 -7.75
N ASP A 333 7.72 -6.05 -7.17
CA ASP A 333 6.74 -6.85 -6.43
C ASP A 333 6.41 -6.18 -5.08
N PRO A 334 5.20 -5.62 -4.85
CA PRO A 334 4.85 -5.10 -3.54
C PRO A 334 4.84 -6.22 -2.50
N CYS A 335 5.48 -6.01 -1.36
CA CYS A 335 5.58 -7.02 -0.30
C CYS A 335 4.22 -7.58 0.17
N HIS A 336 3.16 -6.76 0.20
CA HIS A 336 1.82 -7.22 0.55
C HIS A 336 1.14 -8.06 -0.54
N VAL A 337 1.50 -7.91 -1.82
CA VAL A 337 1.07 -8.85 -2.88
C VAL A 337 1.77 -10.20 -2.71
N VAL A 338 3.10 -10.20 -2.58
CA VAL A 338 3.89 -11.45 -2.52
C VAL A 338 3.70 -12.18 -1.20
N HIS A 339 3.95 -11.52 -0.08
CA HIS A 339 4.00 -12.19 1.21
C HIS A 339 2.64 -12.21 1.90
N GLY A 340 1.84 -11.17 1.72
CA GLY A 340 0.51 -11.06 2.31
C GLY A 340 -0.56 -11.84 1.53
N GLN A 341 -0.58 -11.70 0.21
CA GLN A 341 -1.58 -12.34 -0.67
C GLN A 341 -1.08 -13.59 -1.40
N LYS A 342 0.23 -13.89 -1.37
CA LYS A 342 0.85 -15.06 -2.03
C LYS A 342 0.77 -15.03 -3.56
N ILE A 343 0.80 -13.83 -4.14
CA ILE A 343 0.73 -13.60 -5.59
C ILE A 343 2.14 -13.19 -6.07
N LYS A 344 2.69 -13.87 -7.07
CA LYS A 344 4.06 -13.62 -7.56
C LYS A 344 4.21 -13.77 -9.07
N SER A 345 3.68 -14.84 -9.64
CA SER A 345 3.80 -15.12 -11.08
C SER A 345 2.76 -14.38 -11.91
N GLU A 346 1.59 -14.09 -11.34
CA GLU A 346 0.41 -13.58 -12.01
C GLU A 346 0.65 -12.23 -12.71
N PRO A 347 1.30 -11.22 -12.07
CA PRO A 347 1.64 -9.98 -12.79
C PRO A 347 2.53 -10.23 -14.01
N ARG A 348 3.52 -11.12 -13.89
CA ARG A 348 4.44 -11.45 -14.99
C ARG A 348 3.74 -12.22 -16.11
N GLN A 349 2.85 -13.15 -15.77
CA GLN A 349 2.02 -13.89 -16.74
C GLN A 349 1.12 -12.95 -17.56
N LEU A 350 0.56 -11.91 -16.93
CA LEU A 350 -0.24 -10.90 -17.63
C LEU A 350 0.61 -10.04 -18.56
N LEU A 351 1.74 -9.53 -18.04
CA LEU A 351 2.64 -8.68 -18.83
C LEU A 351 3.26 -9.44 -20.01
N ALA A 352 3.57 -10.73 -19.86
CA ALA A 352 4.13 -11.57 -20.92
C ALA A 352 3.19 -11.78 -22.12
N GLN A 353 1.88 -11.55 -21.96
CA GLN A 353 0.91 -11.63 -23.06
C GLN A 353 0.95 -10.40 -23.97
N ILE A 354 1.56 -9.30 -23.54
CA ILE A 354 1.53 -8.01 -24.26
C ILE A 354 2.64 -7.98 -25.33
N PRO A 355 2.30 -7.88 -26.61
CA PRO A 355 3.30 -7.80 -27.67
C PRO A 355 4.22 -6.58 -27.50
N GLY A 356 5.52 -6.73 -27.79
CA GLY A 356 6.48 -5.62 -27.74
C GLY A 356 6.89 -5.16 -26.33
N LEU A 357 6.25 -5.67 -25.27
CA LEU A 357 6.67 -5.40 -23.89
C LEU A 357 7.81 -6.35 -23.51
N ARG A 358 8.93 -5.78 -23.05
CA ARG A 358 10.07 -6.55 -22.54
C ARG A 358 10.20 -6.38 -21.05
N ILE A 359 10.19 -7.48 -20.30
CA ILE A 359 10.39 -7.48 -18.84
C ILE A 359 11.85 -7.85 -18.54
N VAL A 360 12.51 -7.01 -17.74
CA VAL A 360 13.83 -7.30 -17.15
C VAL A 360 13.60 -7.53 -15.65
N GLU A 361 14.07 -8.66 -15.12
CA GLU A 361 13.88 -8.99 -13.71
C GLU A 361 14.60 -8.00 -12.79
N LEU A 362 13.91 -7.60 -11.73
CA LEU A 362 14.45 -6.71 -10.70
C LEU A 362 15.15 -7.57 -9.64
N ASN A 363 16.44 -7.33 -9.40
CA ASN A 363 17.09 -7.93 -8.25
C ASN A 363 16.38 -7.49 -6.96
N GLU A 364 16.13 -8.44 -6.06
CA GLU A 364 15.39 -8.21 -4.81
C GLU A 364 14.03 -7.56 -5.05
N SER A 365 13.30 -8.01 -6.08
CA SER A 365 12.06 -7.40 -6.53
C SER A 365 11.02 -7.22 -5.42
N ASP A 366 10.92 -8.17 -4.49
CA ASP A 366 9.99 -8.20 -3.34
C ASP A 366 10.52 -7.53 -2.07
N TRP A 367 11.76 -7.03 -2.09
CA TRP A 367 12.30 -6.22 -1.00
C TRP A 367 11.57 -4.88 -0.88
N CYS A 368 11.23 -4.50 0.34
CA CYS A 368 10.40 -3.32 0.61
C CYS A 368 11.02 -2.04 0.02
N CYS A 369 10.21 -1.23 -0.64
CA CYS A 369 10.60 0.08 -1.18
C CYS A 369 10.81 1.17 -0.11
N GLY A 370 10.43 0.91 1.15
CA GLY A 370 10.51 1.86 2.26
C GLY A 370 9.20 2.60 2.58
N SER A 371 8.15 2.47 1.74
CA SER A 371 6.85 3.13 2.00
C SER A 371 6.10 2.53 3.19
N ALA A 372 5.89 1.19 3.17
CA ALA A 372 5.21 0.41 4.21
C ALA A 372 4.02 1.14 4.88
N GLY A 373 3.08 1.59 4.06
CA GLY A 373 1.94 2.40 4.50
C GLY A 373 2.36 3.84 4.78
N ILE A 374 2.59 4.18 6.05
CA ILE A 374 3.02 5.51 6.51
C ILE A 374 4.45 5.50 7.07
N TYR A 375 5.18 4.40 6.85
CA TYR A 375 6.48 4.18 7.46
C TYR A 375 7.50 5.25 7.06
N ASN A 376 7.49 5.67 5.80
CA ASN A 376 8.30 6.78 5.29
C ASN A 376 8.03 8.12 5.98
N LEU A 377 6.90 8.29 6.65
CA LEU A 377 6.55 9.47 7.44
C LEU A 377 6.92 9.30 8.91
N THR A 378 6.83 8.07 9.44
CA THR A 378 7.12 7.79 10.86
C THR A 378 8.56 7.40 11.15
N GLN A 379 9.29 6.88 10.15
CA GLN A 379 10.65 6.34 10.22
C GLN A 379 11.45 6.74 8.96
N PRO A 380 11.60 8.05 8.69
CA PRO A 380 12.12 8.55 7.41
C PRO A 380 13.56 8.11 7.13
N GLU A 381 14.43 7.99 8.14
CA GLU A 381 15.83 7.58 7.95
C GLU A 381 15.91 6.14 7.45
N MET A 382 15.13 5.23 8.05
CA MET A 382 15.10 3.83 7.61
C MET A 382 14.44 3.69 6.24
N ALA A 383 13.34 4.40 6.00
CA ALA A 383 12.68 4.40 4.70
C ALA A 383 13.61 4.87 3.57
N THR A 384 14.46 5.87 3.85
CA THR A 384 15.44 6.39 2.89
C THR A 384 16.53 5.38 2.57
N ARG A 385 17.06 4.65 3.57
CA ARG A 385 18.04 3.57 3.34
C ARG A 385 17.49 2.49 2.40
N LEU A 386 16.28 2.01 2.70
CA LEU A 386 15.59 1.00 1.88
C LEU A 386 15.29 1.51 0.47
N LEU A 387 14.89 2.77 0.35
CA LEU A 387 14.64 3.40 -0.94
C LEU A 387 15.91 3.50 -1.79
N HIS A 388 17.04 3.92 -1.21
CA HIS A 388 18.32 3.98 -1.94
C HIS A 388 18.70 2.61 -2.50
N ARG A 389 18.59 1.54 -1.71
CA ARG A 389 18.82 0.17 -2.17
C ARG A 389 17.91 -0.20 -3.34
N LYS A 390 16.60 0.07 -3.20
CA LYS A 390 15.60 -0.22 -4.24
C LYS A 390 15.89 0.55 -5.53
N VAL A 391 16.17 1.85 -5.45
CA VAL A 391 16.49 2.68 -6.62
C VAL A 391 17.78 2.19 -7.30
N GLY A 392 18.81 1.85 -6.54
CA GLY A 392 20.04 1.26 -7.09
C GLY A 392 19.76 0.02 -7.93
N HIS A 393 18.94 -0.92 -7.43
CA HIS A 393 18.53 -2.09 -8.20
C HIS A 393 17.68 -1.75 -9.42
N VAL A 394 16.74 -0.80 -9.31
CA VAL A 394 15.93 -0.36 -10.45
C VAL A 394 16.81 0.21 -11.56
N LEU A 395 17.74 1.11 -11.23
CA LEU A 395 18.65 1.71 -12.21
C LEU A 395 19.57 0.68 -12.86
N ALA A 396 20.05 -0.31 -12.09
CA ALA A 396 20.89 -1.39 -12.60
C ALA A 396 20.22 -2.27 -13.66
N THR A 397 18.88 -2.28 -13.73
CA THR A 397 18.16 -3.04 -14.78
C THR A 397 18.28 -2.41 -16.17
N GLY A 398 18.58 -1.11 -16.27
CA GLY A 398 18.51 -0.38 -17.53
C GLY A 398 17.09 -0.28 -18.12
N ALA A 399 16.05 -0.57 -17.33
CA ALA A 399 14.66 -0.47 -17.77
C ALA A 399 14.21 0.99 -17.92
N GLU A 400 13.29 1.23 -18.84
CA GLU A 400 12.70 2.55 -19.08
C GLU A 400 11.56 2.87 -18.11
N ALA A 401 11.01 1.83 -17.48
CA ALA A 401 9.96 1.94 -16.48
C ALA A 401 10.08 0.86 -15.39
N VAL A 402 9.67 1.19 -14.18
CA VAL A 402 9.40 0.24 -13.10
C VAL A 402 7.89 0.16 -12.88
N VAL A 403 7.35 -1.05 -13.03
CA VAL A 403 5.92 -1.35 -12.89
C VAL A 403 5.66 -1.93 -11.50
N THR A 404 4.58 -1.51 -10.85
CA THR A 404 4.16 -2.02 -9.53
C THR A 404 2.63 -1.97 -9.36
N ALA A 405 2.10 -2.55 -8.28
CA ALA A 405 0.66 -2.64 -8.02
C ALA A 405 0.24 -1.95 -6.71
N ASN A 406 1.00 -0.93 -6.30
CA ASN A 406 0.78 -0.25 -5.03
C ASN A 406 1.08 1.26 -5.10
N PRO A 407 0.10 2.14 -4.82
CA PRO A 407 0.30 3.59 -4.76
C PRO A 407 1.44 4.04 -3.86
N GLY A 408 1.58 3.44 -2.67
CA GLY A 408 2.68 3.79 -1.75
C GLY A 408 4.05 3.46 -2.34
N CYS A 409 4.18 2.34 -3.04
CA CYS A 409 5.40 2.00 -3.77
C CYS A 409 5.66 2.97 -4.91
N ILE A 410 4.61 3.38 -5.65
CA ILE A 410 4.74 4.36 -6.73
C ILE A 410 5.34 5.66 -6.20
N LEU A 411 4.72 6.25 -5.17
CA LEU A 411 5.17 7.52 -4.58
C LEU A 411 6.59 7.44 -4.05
N GLN A 412 6.91 6.36 -3.33
CA GLN A 412 8.21 6.18 -2.70
C GLN A 412 9.33 5.98 -3.72
N ILE A 413 9.12 5.09 -4.71
CA ILE A 413 10.12 4.82 -5.75
C ILE A 413 10.30 6.04 -6.64
N GLN A 414 9.21 6.74 -6.97
CA GLN A 414 9.27 7.97 -7.77
C GLN A 414 10.09 9.05 -7.06
N ALA A 415 9.83 9.29 -5.76
CA ALA A 415 10.62 10.24 -4.98
C ALA A 415 12.13 9.88 -4.97
N GLY A 416 12.45 8.59 -4.89
CA GLY A 416 13.83 8.12 -4.94
C GLY A 416 14.50 8.30 -6.30
N LEU A 417 13.78 8.03 -7.39
CA LEU A 417 14.28 8.25 -8.75
C LEU A 417 14.46 9.73 -9.07
N GLU A 418 13.54 10.58 -8.64
CA GLU A 418 13.66 12.05 -8.75
C GLU A 418 14.89 12.57 -7.99
N ALA A 419 15.15 12.06 -6.78
CA ALA A 419 16.35 12.41 -6.02
C ALA A 419 17.66 11.99 -6.71
N HIS A 420 17.62 10.96 -7.57
CA HIS A 420 18.76 10.52 -8.39
C HIS A 420 18.79 11.15 -9.79
N ASN A 421 17.90 12.10 -10.10
CA ASN A 421 17.72 12.70 -11.43
C ASN A 421 17.51 11.64 -12.54
N ALA A 422 16.90 10.50 -12.18
CA ALA A 422 16.65 9.42 -13.11
C ALA A 422 15.34 9.67 -13.88
N THR A 423 15.32 9.27 -15.15
CA THR A 423 14.17 9.41 -16.05
C THR A 423 13.27 8.17 -16.12
N VAL A 424 13.59 7.13 -15.34
CA VAL A 424 12.82 5.88 -15.27
C VAL A 424 11.39 6.19 -14.80
N ARG A 425 10.39 5.77 -15.59
CA ARG A 425 8.98 5.99 -15.25
C ARG A 425 8.52 5.02 -14.18
N VAL A 426 7.73 5.49 -13.21
CA VAL A 426 7.07 4.61 -12.25
C VAL A 426 5.61 4.45 -12.67
N MET A 427 5.18 3.22 -12.92
CA MET A 427 3.88 2.92 -13.51
C MET A 427 3.11 1.88 -12.70
N HIS A 428 1.80 1.99 -12.70
CA HIS A 428 0.92 0.95 -12.19
C HIS A 428 0.75 -0.18 -13.21
N LEU A 429 0.64 -1.43 -12.74
CA LEU A 429 0.37 -2.61 -13.59
C LEU A 429 -0.80 -2.37 -14.54
N VAL A 430 -1.88 -1.79 -14.04
CA VAL A 430 -3.08 -1.54 -14.82
C VAL A 430 -2.90 -0.51 -15.94
N GLU A 431 -1.93 0.40 -15.83
CA GLU A 431 -1.64 1.35 -16.92
C GLU A 431 -1.04 0.62 -18.11
N ILE A 432 -0.19 -0.39 -17.88
CA ILE A 432 0.39 -1.21 -18.94
C ILE A 432 -0.69 -2.06 -19.62
N LEU A 433 -1.58 -2.66 -18.82
CA LEU A 433 -2.72 -3.43 -19.34
C LEU A 433 -3.68 -2.54 -20.16
N ASP A 434 -4.02 -1.36 -19.65
CA ASP A 434 -4.90 -0.40 -20.33
C ASP A 434 -4.28 0.11 -21.64
N ARG A 435 -2.96 0.33 -21.69
CA ARG A 435 -2.23 0.65 -22.94
C ARG A 435 -2.34 -0.47 -23.98
N ALA A 436 -2.20 -1.72 -23.55
CA ALA A 436 -2.37 -2.87 -24.45
C ALA A 436 -3.80 -2.96 -25.01
N TYR A 437 -4.80 -2.43 -24.31
CA TYR A 437 -6.18 -2.30 -24.80
C TYR A 437 -6.47 -0.99 -25.56
N GLY A 438 -5.46 -0.15 -25.81
CA GLY A 438 -5.61 1.10 -26.57
C GLY A 438 -5.97 2.34 -25.75
N GLY A 439 -5.94 2.26 -24.41
CA GLY A 439 -6.36 3.34 -23.51
C GLY A 439 -5.57 4.66 -23.61
N GLU A 440 -4.38 4.68 -24.22
CA GLU A 440 -3.65 5.92 -24.53
C GLU A 440 -4.30 6.74 -25.65
N ARG A 441 -4.92 6.09 -26.65
CA ARG A 441 -5.54 6.77 -27.81
C ARG A 441 -6.83 7.50 -27.42
N GLU A 442 -7.50 7.07 -26.35
CA GLU A 442 -8.71 7.74 -25.84
C GLU A 442 -8.38 8.99 -25.02
N ARG A 443 -7.24 9.03 -24.31
CA ARG A 443 -6.82 10.22 -23.54
C ARG A 443 -6.37 11.37 -24.47
N SER A 444 -5.67 11.05 -25.55
CA SER A 444 -5.24 12.04 -26.55
C SER A 444 -6.38 12.62 -27.39
N ARG A 445 -7.55 11.95 -27.46
CA ARG A 445 -8.76 12.47 -28.13
C ARG A 445 -9.54 13.50 -27.28
N GLY A 446 -9.21 13.64 -25.99
CA GLY A 446 -9.82 14.59 -25.06
C GLY A 446 -9.00 15.86 -24.80
N GLU A 447 -7.77 15.95 -25.33
CA GLU A 447 -6.96 17.17 -25.27
C GLU A 447 -7.02 17.88 -26.64
N PRO A 448 -7.38 19.18 -26.70
CA PRO A 448 -7.25 19.92 -27.95
C PRO A 448 -5.76 19.97 -28.31
N GLU A 449 -5.43 19.49 -29.50
CA GLU A 449 -4.11 19.51 -30.12
C GLU A 449 -3.47 20.89 -29.94
N ARG A 450 -2.52 21.01 -29.01
CA ARG A 450 -1.62 22.17 -29.00
C ARG A 450 -0.64 21.97 -30.13
N SER A 451 -0.88 22.67 -31.23
CA SER A 451 0.01 22.74 -32.39
C SER A 451 1.45 22.95 -31.93
N ARG A 452 2.32 22.00 -32.27
CA ARG A 452 3.76 22.19 -32.20
C ARG A 452 4.13 23.09 -33.37
N GLY A 453 4.35 24.38 -33.09
CA GLY A 453 4.96 25.29 -34.05
C GLY A 453 6.37 24.82 -34.36
N GLU A 454 6.64 24.54 -35.64
CA GLU A 454 7.97 24.36 -36.18
C GLU A 454 8.76 25.69 -36.09
N PRO A 455 10.07 25.67 -35.78
CA PRO A 455 10.89 26.85 -35.91
C PRO A 455 11.30 27.04 -37.37
N GLU A 456 10.82 28.12 -37.99
CA GLU A 456 11.32 28.62 -39.27
C GLU A 456 12.84 28.80 -39.22
N ARG A 457 13.52 28.13 -40.15
CA ARG A 457 14.95 28.33 -40.43
C ARG A 457 15.10 29.60 -41.29
N SER A 458 15.64 30.66 -40.72
CA SER A 458 16.13 31.80 -41.49
C SER A 458 17.43 31.44 -42.22
N ARG A 459 17.37 31.46 -43.56
CA ARG A 459 18.49 31.68 -44.50
C ARG A 459 18.09 32.91 -45.32
N GLY A 460 18.90 33.92 -45.53
CA GLY A 460 20.27 34.17 -45.14
C GLY A 460 20.70 35.58 -45.55
N GLU A 461 21.97 35.89 -45.29
CA GLU A 461 22.70 36.99 -45.90
C GLU A 461 23.50 36.47 -47.10
N ARG A 462 23.19 37.00 -48.28
CA ARG A 462 24.05 37.43 -49.41
C ARG A 462 23.32 37.32 -50.73
#